data_AF-A0A385L182-F1
#
_entry.id   AF-A0A385L182-F1
#
_cell.length_a   1.000
_cell.length_b   1.000
_cell.length_c   1.000
_cell.angle_alpha   90.00
_cell.angle_beta   90.00
_cell.angle_gamma   90.00
#
_symmetry.space_group_name_H-M   'P 1'
#
loop_
_entity.id
_entity.type
_entity.pdbx_description
1 polymer ?
#
loop_
_entity_poly.entity_id
_entity_poly.type
_entity_poly.pdbx_seq_one_letter_code
_entity_poly.pdbx_strand_id
1 'polypeptide(L)'
;MRKMAEQEEQRRVEIREILKNKLIVLNQVAIKIAAEEFMQALLDWKSERTIRETIAPYRPEWGEQEILNCIERSESLINPIIKVYQPVYDVAIQKKIDQPFDLSSYIHSFFTGFYWSEVDYPEIDKPLSKLSELMRGGLSHEEFWETDYYKKHLVPKKVQERMEELRKIGKY
;
A
#
# COMPACT_ATOMS: atom_id res chain seq x y z
N MET A 1 23.75 -4.29 -27.14
CA MET A 1 22.37 -3.84 -26.84
C MET A 1 21.28 -4.73 -27.46
N ARG A 2 21.28 -5.03 -28.78
CA ARG A 2 20.28 -5.92 -29.40
C ARG A 2 20.11 -7.30 -28.74
N LYS A 3 21.21 -8.02 -28.49
CA LYS A 3 21.17 -9.34 -27.83
C LYS A 3 20.51 -9.35 -26.44
N MET A 4 20.65 -8.27 -25.67
CA MET A 4 20.01 -8.19 -24.33
C MET A 4 18.51 -7.93 -24.44
N ALA A 5 18.08 -7.13 -25.42
CA ALA A 5 16.66 -6.89 -25.67
C ALA A 5 15.96 -8.16 -26.19
N GLU A 6 16.63 -8.94 -27.04
CA GLU A 6 16.12 -10.22 -27.54
C GLU A 6 16.00 -11.26 -26.41
N GLN A 7 16.97 -11.32 -25.50
CA GLN A 7 16.92 -12.19 -24.32
C GLN A 7 15.79 -11.81 -23.36
N GLU A 8 15.58 -10.51 -23.12
CA GLU A 8 14.51 -10.04 -22.24
C GLU A 8 13.11 -10.27 -22.85
N GLU A 9 12.93 -10.07 -24.16
CA GLU A 9 11.64 -10.40 -24.80
C GLU A 9 11.36 -11.91 -24.76
N GLN A 10 12.38 -12.74 -24.99
CA GLN A 10 12.24 -14.19 -24.84
C GLN A 10 11.81 -14.59 -23.42
N ARG A 11 12.41 -13.97 -22.40
CA ARG A 11 12.03 -14.16 -20.99
C ARG A 11 10.57 -13.77 -20.73
N ARG A 12 10.11 -12.65 -21.29
CA ARG A 12 8.71 -12.19 -21.16
C ARG A 12 7.73 -13.12 -21.86
N VAL A 13 8.07 -13.64 -23.03
CA VAL A 13 7.27 -14.64 -23.74
C VAL A 13 7.10 -15.90 -22.88
N GLU A 14 8.18 -16.39 -22.27
CA GLU A 14 8.13 -17.54 -21.35
C GLU A 14 7.23 -17.28 -20.14
N ILE A 15 7.35 -16.11 -19.51
CA ILE A 15 6.46 -15.70 -18.41
C ILE A 15 4.99 -15.67 -18.85
N ARG A 16 4.69 -15.12 -20.04
CA ARG A 16 3.32 -15.07 -20.58
C ARG A 16 2.74 -16.47 -20.80
N GLU A 17 3.55 -17.44 -21.25
CA GLU A 17 3.10 -18.84 -21.38
C GLU A 17 2.82 -19.49 -20.02
N ILE A 18 3.66 -19.24 -19.00
CA ILE A 18 3.41 -19.70 -17.63
C ILE A 18 2.08 -19.16 -17.09
N LEU A 19 1.83 -17.86 -17.30
CA LEU A 19 0.64 -17.18 -16.80
C LEU A 19 -0.67 -17.75 -17.35
N LYS A 20 -0.69 -18.30 -18.57
CA LYS A 20 -1.92 -18.88 -19.16
C LYS A 20 -2.51 -20.02 -18.32
N ASN A 21 -1.66 -20.75 -17.59
CA ASN A 21 -2.06 -21.92 -16.81
C ASN A 21 -1.88 -21.71 -15.30
N LYS A 22 -1.33 -20.56 -14.87
CA LYS A 22 -1.06 -20.29 -13.46
C LYS A 22 -2.35 -19.86 -12.75
N LEU A 23 -2.70 -20.58 -11.68
CA LEU A 23 -3.80 -20.20 -10.83
C LEU A 23 -3.40 -19.00 -9.98
N ILE A 24 -4.22 -17.94 -10.02
CA ILE A 24 -4.11 -16.78 -9.14
C ILE A 24 -4.93 -17.07 -7.88
N VAL A 25 -4.28 -17.06 -6.72
CA VAL A 25 -4.92 -17.37 -5.43
C VAL A 25 -4.70 -16.24 -4.45
N LEU A 26 -5.79 -15.56 -4.07
CA LEU A 26 -5.78 -14.51 -3.06
C LEU A 26 -6.15 -15.09 -1.70
N ASN A 27 -5.17 -15.23 -0.82
CA ASN A 27 -5.39 -15.69 0.55
C ASN A 27 -6.07 -14.57 1.36
N GLN A 28 -7.41 -14.57 1.38
CA GLN A 28 -8.21 -13.54 2.03
C GLN A 28 -7.89 -13.36 3.52
N VAL A 29 -7.53 -14.44 4.22
CA VAL A 29 -7.19 -14.39 5.65
C VAL A 29 -5.86 -13.68 5.84
N ALA A 30 -4.85 -14.05 5.07
CA ALA A 30 -3.54 -13.39 5.13
C ALA A 30 -3.63 -11.92 4.69
N ILE A 31 -4.40 -11.61 3.64
CA ILE A 31 -4.63 -10.24 3.17
C ILE A 31 -5.30 -9.41 4.25
N LYS A 32 -6.33 -9.93 4.93
CA LYS A 32 -6.96 -9.25 6.06
C LYS A 32 -5.94 -8.92 7.15
N ILE A 33 -5.17 -9.91 7.60
CA ILE A 33 -4.19 -9.72 8.69
C ILE A 33 -3.15 -8.68 8.30
N ALA A 34 -2.58 -8.79 7.10
CA ALA A 34 -1.59 -7.82 6.62
C ALA A 34 -2.19 -6.41 6.40
N ALA A 35 -3.49 -6.31 6.09
CA ALA A 35 -4.19 -5.03 6.01
C ALA A 35 -4.39 -4.38 7.38
N GLU A 36 -4.73 -5.17 8.40
CA GLU A 36 -4.79 -4.72 9.79
C GLU A 36 -3.41 -4.28 10.28
N GLU A 37 -2.36 -5.06 10.00
CA GLU A 37 -0.97 -4.70 10.33
C GLU A 37 -0.53 -3.38 9.67
N PHE A 38 -0.83 -3.17 8.39
CA PHE A 38 -0.47 -1.95 7.69
C PHE A 38 -1.25 -0.73 8.18
N MET A 39 -2.56 -0.85 8.41
CA MET A 39 -3.34 0.23 9.02
C MET A 39 -2.84 0.58 10.41
N GLN A 40 -2.53 -0.43 11.23
CA GLN A 40 -1.99 -0.21 12.57
C GLN A 40 -0.62 0.49 12.51
N ALA A 41 0.25 0.11 11.59
CA ALA A 41 1.54 0.77 11.39
C ALA A 41 1.37 2.25 11.02
N LEU A 42 0.42 2.59 10.14
CA LEU A 42 0.10 3.98 9.80
C LEU A 42 -0.43 4.76 11.01
N LEU A 43 -1.32 4.16 11.82
CA LEU A 43 -1.88 4.81 13.00
C LEU A 43 -0.88 5.00 14.13
N ASP A 44 0.02 4.04 14.34
CA ASP A 44 1.08 4.14 15.35
C ASP A 44 2.21 5.07 14.90
N TRP A 45 2.44 5.18 13.59
CA TRP A 45 3.48 6.03 13.04
C TRP A 45 3.25 7.49 13.40
N LYS A 46 4.18 8.02 14.21
CA LYS A 46 4.12 9.38 14.73
C LYS A 46 2.76 9.73 15.38
N SER A 47 2.10 8.75 16.00
CA SER A 47 0.96 8.99 16.89
C SER A 47 1.36 9.93 18.03
N GLU A 48 0.39 10.57 18.68
CA GLU A 48 0.67 11.37 19.89
C GLU A 48 1.48 10.58 20.91
N ARG A 49 1.09 9.33 21.18
CA ARG A 49 1.82 8.41 22.05
C ARG A 49 3.26 8.25 21.60
N THR A 50 3.48 7.90 20.33
CA THR A 50 4.83 7.72 19.77
C THR A 50 5.65 9.00 19.90
N ILE A 51 5.09 10.16 19.58
CA ILE A 51 5.80 11.44 19.68
C ILE A 51 6.21 11.73 21.12
N ARG A 52 5.28 11.57 22.07
CA ARG A 52 5.54 11.83 23.49
C ARG A 52 6.51 10.84 24.11
N GLU A 53 6.44 9.57 23.76
CA GLU A 53 7.23 8.51 24.38
C GLU A 53 8.60 8.31 23.71
N THR A 54 8.73 8.62 22.42
CA THR A 54 9.93 8.26 21.64
C THR A 54 10.65 9.43 20.99
N ILE A 55 9.99 10.57 20.76
CA ILE A 55 10.61 11.74 20.09
C ILE A 55 10.90 12.84 21.10
N ALA A 56 9.88 13.26 21.87
CA ALA A 56 9.98 14.34 22.85
C ALA A 56 11.11 14.14 23.88
N PRO A 57 11.41 12.91 24.39
CA PRO A 57 12.50 12.71 25.34
C PRO A 57 13.89 13.06 24.80
N TYR A 58 14.06 13.08 23.47
CA TYR A 58 15.31 13.48 22.81
C TYR A 58 15.31 14.95 22.37
N ARG A 59 14.28 15.71 22.75
CA ARG A 59 14.10 17.15 22.47
C ARG A 59 13.76 17.88 23.78
N PRO A 60 14.70 17.93 24.75
CA PRO A 60 14.45 18.52 26.08
C PRO A 60 14.08 20.01 26.02
N GLU A 61 14.37 20.69 24.91
CA GLU A 61 14.00 22.07 24.64
C GLU A 61 12.54 22.27 24.21
N TRP A 62 11.82 21.19 23.85
CA TRP A 62 10.42 21.29 23.45
C TRP A 62 9.50 21.47 24.67
N GLY A 63 8.69 22.51 24.62
CA GLY A 63 7.52 22.64 25.50
C GLY A 63 6.31 21.92 24.90
N GLU A 64 5.17 22.02 25.61
CA GLU A 64 3.92 21.38 25.18
C GLU A 64 3.46 21.89 23.80
N GLN A 65 3.67 23.17 23.48
CA GLN A 65 3.27 23.71 22.18
C GLN A 65 4.09 23.13 21.03
N GLU A 66 5.41 22.93 21.21
CA GLU A 66 6.25 22.29 20.20
C GLU A 66 5.86 20.82 19.98
N ILE A 67 5.50 20.12 21.05
CA ILE A 67 5.00 18.73 20.97
C ILE A 67 3.68 18.68 20.20
N LEU A 68 2.71 19.55 20.52
CA LEU A 68 1.44 19.63 19.81
C LEU A 68 1.63 19.97 18.32
N ASN A 69 2.50 20.92 18.00
CA ASN A 69 2.83 21.26 16.61
C ASN A 69 3.46 20.07 15.87
N CYS A 70 4.29 19.26 16.55
CA CYS A 70 4.86 18.05 15.99
C CYS A 70 3.79 16.98 15.71
N ILE A 71 2.83 16.82 16.62
CA ILE A 71 1.68 15.91 16.46
C ILE A 71 0.85 16.33 15.25
N GLU A 72 0.39 17.58 15.23
CA GLU A 72 -0.43 18.12 14.14
C GLU A 72 0.27 17.97 12.78
N ARG A 73 1.57 18.31 12.72
CA ARG A 73 2.36 18.11 11.50
C ARG A 73 2.41 16.64 11.09
N SER A 74 2.64 15.74 12.03
CA SER A 74 2.75 14.30 11.73
C SER A 74 1.42 13.72 11.22
N GLU A 75 0.31 14.08 11.87
CA GLU A 75 -1.04 13.71 11.43
C GLU A 75 -1.34 14.26 10.03
N SER A 76 -0.93 15.49 9.72
CA SER A 76 -1.13 16.08 8.39
C SER A 76 -0.43 15.32 7.25
N LEU A 77 0.62 14.55 7.58
CA LEU A 77 1.36 13.73 6.62
C LEU A 77 0.74 12.35 6.42
N ILE A 78 0.22 11.76 7.51
CA ILE A 78 -0.28 10.37 7.50
C ILE A 78 -1.76 10.27 7.17
N ASN A 79 -2.59 11.22 7.61
CA ASN A 79 -4.03 11.21 7.35
C ASN A 79 -4.38 11.11 5.86
N PRO A 80 -3.67 11.79 4.92
CA PRO A 80 -3.89 11.58 3.49
C PRO A 80 -3.65 10.12 3.06
N ILE A 81 -2.58 9.48 3.55
CA ILE A 81 -2.23 8.09 3.20
C ILE A 81 -3.32 7.14 3.69
N ILE A 82 -3.74 7.28 4.95
CA ILE A 82 -4.86 6.52 5.53
C ILE A 82 -6.12 6.71 4.67
N LYS A 83 -6.45 7.96 4.30
CA LYS A 83 -7.62 8.27 3.48
C LYS A 83 -7.60 7.54 2.13
N VAL A 84 -6.46 7.52 1.43
CA VAL A 84 -6.29 6.82 0.14
C VAL A 84 -6.36 5.30 0.30
N TYR A 85 -5.82 4.79 1.40
CA TYR A 85 -5.80 3.36 1.70
C TYR A 85 -7.14 2.82 2.24
N GLN A 86 -7.96 3.67 2.86
CA GLN A 86 -9.22 3.29 3.52
C GLN A 86 -10.15 2.40 2.67
N PRO A 87 -10.39 2.65 1.37
CA PRO A 87 -11.26 1.79 0.57
C PRO A 87 -10.70 0.37 0.40
N VAL A 88 -9.37 0.24 0.30
CA VAL A 88 -8.69 -1.05 0.22
C VAL A 88 -8.80 -1.78 1.55
N TYR A 89 -8.53 -1.07 2.64
CA TYR A 89 -8.65 -1.60 4.00
C TYR A 89 -10.06 -2.15 4.28
N ASP A 90 -11.10 -1.36 4.01
CA ASP A 90 -12.50 -1.74 4.24
C ASP A 90 -12.90 -3.03 3.50
N VAL A 91 -12.40 -3.22 2.28
CA VAL A 91 -12.66 -4.42 1.48
C VAL A 91 -11.82 -5.61 1.97
N ALA A 92 -10.57 -5.37 2.37
CA ALA A 92 -9.66 -6.40 2.87
C ALA A 92 -10.15 -6.99 4.20
N ILE A 93 -10.58 -6.16 5.17
CA ILE A 93 -11.09 -6.64 6.46
C ILE A 93 -12.38 -7.46 6.32
N GLN A 94 -13.15 -7.21 5.27
CA GLN A 94 -14.34 -7.98 4.90
C GLN A 94 -14.02 -9.25 4.11
N LYS A 95 -12.73 -9.55 3.84
CA LYS A 95 -12.27 -10.72 3.06
C LYS A 95 -12.87 -10.75 1.65
N LYS A 96 -12.94 -9.57 1.02
CA LYS A 96 -13.64 -9.37 -0.24
C LYS A 96 -12.72 -9.04 -1.42
N ILE A 97 -11.39 -9.02 -1.25
CA ILE A 97 -10.44 -8.73 -2.33
C ILE A 97 -10.39 -9.93 -3.28
N ASP A 98 -11.00 -9.82 -4.45
CA ASP A 98 -11.17 -10.93 -5.39
C ASP A 98 -10.33 -10.79 -6.68
N GLN A 99 -9.56 -9.71 -6.79
CA GLN A 99 -8.71 -9.43 -7.95
C GLN A 99 -7.30 -9.05 -7.49
N PRO A 100 -6.24 -9.51 -8.19
CA PRO A 100 -4.90 -9.02 -7.97
C PRO A 100 -4.80 -7.51 -8.08
N PHE A 101 -3.89 -6.94 -7.31
CA PHE A 101 -3.83 -5.50 -7.17
C PHE A 101 -2.41 -5.01 -6.91
N ASP A 102 -1.98 -4.02 -7.68
CA ASP A 102 -0.73 -3.31 -7.43
C ASP A 102 -0.93 -2.24 -6.36
N LEU A 103 -1.01 -2.68 -5.10
CA LEU A 103 -1.28 -1.78 -3.98
C LEU A 103 -0.21 -0.67 -3.86
N SER A 104 1.07 -1.03 -4.01
CA SER A 104 2.18 -0.08 -3.90
C SER A 104 2.07 1.01 -4.97
N SER A 105 1.89 0.63 -6.24
CA SER A 105 1.70 1.63 -7.31
C SER A 105 0.42 2.43 -7.15
N TYR A 106 -0.66 1.84 -6.63
CA TYR A 106 -1.88 2.56 -6.32
C TYR A 106 -1.61 3.67 -5.30
N ILE A 107 -0.99 3.38 -4.15
CA ILE A 107 -0.68 4.41 -3.15
C ILE A 107 0.27 5.47 -3.74
N HIS A 108 1.31 5.04 -4.45
CA HIS A 108 2.28 5.94 -5.10
C HIS A 108 1.63 6.87 -6.14
N SER A 109 0.54 6.45 -6.79
CA SER A 109 -0.18 7.30 -7.74
C SER A 109 -0.83 8.55 -7.11
N PHE A 110 -1.11 8.51 -5.80
CA PHE A 110 -1.64 9.65 -5.04
C PHE A 110 -0.54 10.48 -4.36
N PHE A 111 0.60 9.86 -4.07
CA PHE A 111 1.68 10.48 -3.33
C PHE A 111 2.98 10.38 -4.11
N THR A 112 3.45 11.51 -4.62
CA THR A 112 4.78 11.62 -5.23
C THR A 112 5.71 12.47 -4.34
N GLY A 113 7.00 12.16 -4.37
CA GLY A 113 8.01 12.93 -3.64
C GLY A 113 7.87 12.84 -2.12
N PHE A 114 7.71 13.99 -1.45
CA PHE A 114 7.78 14.09 0.02
C PHE A 114 6.76 13.22 0.75
N TYR A 115 5.54 13.06 0.23
CA TYR A 115 4.53 12.21 0.88
C TYR A 115 4.82 10.72 0.77
N TRP A 116 5.56 10.29 -0.27
CA TRP A 116 6.01 8.90 -0.38
C TRP A 116 7.12 8.58 0.62
N SER A 117 7.97 9.55 0.95
CA SER A 117 9.05 9.33 1.94
C SER A 117 8.54 8.94 3.33
N GLU A 118 7.27 9.21 3.65
CA GLU A 118 6.64 8.76 4.90
C GLU A 118 6.30 7.27 4.90
N VAL A 119 6.13 6.64 3.74
CA VAL A 119 5.91 5.18 3.68
C VAL A 119 7.20 4.38 3.46
N ASP A 120 8.33 5.05 3.20
CA ASP A 120 9.66 4.43 3.05
C ASP A 120 10.28 4.02 4.42
N TYR A 121 9.70 4.44 5.54
CA TYR A 121 10.17 4.03 6.87
C TYR A 121 9.93 2.54 7.07
N PRO A 122 10.90 1.76 7.58
CA PRO A 122 10.79 0.30 7.69
C PRO A 122 9.56 -0.20 8.46
N GLU A 123 9.08 0.58 9.43
CA GLU A 123 7.89 0.30 10.24
C GLU A 123 6.61 0.31 9.40
N ILE A 124 6.58 1.09 8.31
CA ILE A 124 5.45 1.22 7.39
C ILE A 124 5.70 0.40 6.11
N ASP A 125 6.91 0.47 5.54
CA ASP A 125 7.25 -0.22 4.29
C ASP A 125 7.13 -1.73 4.43
N LYS A 126 7.61 -2.33 5.54
CA LYS A 126 7.51 -3.78 5.74
C LYS A 126 6.08 -4.30 5.67
N PRO A 127 5.10 -3.77 6.44
CA PRO A 127 3.72 -4.21 6.33
C PRO A 127 3.10 -3.88 4.96
N LEU A 128 3.43 -2.73 4.35
CA LEU A 128 2.98 -2.39 2.99
C LEU A 128 3.48 -3.39 1.94
N SER A 129 4.77 -3.73 1.98
CA SER A 129 5.42 -4.68 1.09
C SER A 129 4.84 -6.07 1.24
N LYS A 130 4.65 -6.54 2.48
CA LYS A 130 3.97 -7.82 2.78
C LYS A 130 2.55 -7.86 2.23
N LEU A 131 1.77 -6.80 2.46
CA LEU A 131 0.41 -6.72 1.92
C LEU A 131 0.42 -6.71 0.39
N SER A 132 1.30 -5.92 -0.22
CA SER A 132 1.45 -5.82 -1.68
C SER A 132 1.84 -7.15 -2.31
N GLU A 133 2.63 -7.98 -1.64
CA GLU A 133 2.93 -9.35 -2.07
C GLU A 133 1.71 -10.24 -2.06
N LEU A 134 0.94 -10.23 -0.98
CA LEU A 134 -0.29 -11.01 -0.88
C LEU A 134 -1.33 -10.59 -1.93
N MET A 135 -1.41 -9.29 -2.22
CA MET A 135 -2.30 -8.74 -3.24
C MET A 135 -1.93 -9.16 -4.67
N ARG A 136 -0.73 -9.68 -4.93
CA ARG A 136 -0.36 -10.27 -6.24
C ARG A 136 -0.92 -11.68 -6.45
N GLY A 137 -1.52 -12.29 -5.42
CA GLY A 137 -2.22 -13.56 -5.55
C GLY A 137 -1.31 -14.76 -5.89
N GLY A 138 -0.11 -14.78 -5.32
CA GLY A 138 0.89 -15.84 -5.56
C GLY A 138 1.75 -15.66 -6.81
N LEU A 139 1.62 -14.51 -7.49
CA LEU A 139 2.51 -14.12 -8.57
C LEU A 139 3.77 -13.45 -8.02
N SER A 140 4.91 -13.82 -8.58
CA SER A 140 6.14 -13.03 -8.43
C SER A 140 5.95 -11.64 -9.04
N HIS A 141 6.86 -10.72 -8.74
CA HIS A 141 6.78 -9.36 -9.26
C HIS A 141 6.83 -9.33 -10.79
N GLU A 142 7.73 -10.11 -11.40
CA GLU A 142 7.91 -10.18 -12.86
C GLU A 142 6.70 -10.80 -13.56
N GLU A 143 6.12 -11.85 -12.98
CA GLU A 143 4.88 -12.44 -13.48
C GLU A 143 3.72 -11.45 -13.39
N PHE A 144 3.60 -10.75 -12.26
CA PHE A 144 2.53 -9.77 -12.06
C PHE A 144 2.62 -8.61 -13.06
N TRP A 145 3.83 -8.14 -13.39
CA TRP A 145 4.04 -7.12 -14.43
C TRP A 145 3.53 -7.50 -15.81
N GLU A 146 3.50 -8.79 -16.11
CA GLU A 146 2.99 -9.26 -17.39
C GLU A 146 1.47 -9.39 -17.42
N THR A 147 0.78 -9.24 -16.28
CA THR A 147 -0.69 -9.29 -16.19
C THR A 147 -1.36 -8.00 -16.66
N ASP A 148 -2.63 -8.12 -17.07
CA ASP A 148 -3.49 -6.97 -17.36
C ASP A 148 -3.75 -6.10 -16.12
N TYR A 149 -3.75 -6.69 -14.92
CA TYR A 149 -3.94 -5.96 -13.66
C TYR A 149 -2.86 -4.89 -13.48
N TYR A 150 -1.61 -5.23 -13.76
CA TYR A 150 -0.50 -4.28 -13.72
C TYR A 150 -0.51 -3.32 -14.91
N LYS A 151 -0.53 -3.86 -16.14
CA LYS A 151 -0.38 -3.06 -17.37
C LYS A 151 -1.47 -2.02 -17.58
N LYS A 152 -2.70 -2.30 -17.11
CA LYS A 152 -3.85 -1.39 -17.20
C LYS A 152 -4.13 -0.65 -15.88
N HIS A 153 -3.26 -0.80 -14.88
CA HIS A 153 -3.43 -0.21 -13.55
C HIS A 153 -4.83 -0.46 -12.94
N LEU A 154 -5.29 -1.71 -13.01
CA LEU A 154 -6.64 -2.05 -12.57
C LEU A 154 -6.75 -2.02 -11.05
N VAL A 155 -7.70 -1.23 -10.56
CA VAL A 155 -8.14 -1.27 -9.16
C VAL A 155 -9.23 -2.35 -9.02
N PRO A 156 -9.23 -3.20 -7.98
CA PRO A 156 -10.28 -4.20 -7.78
C PRO A 156 -11.67 -3.56 -7.75
N LYS A 157 -12.66 -4.19 -8.41
CA LYS A 157 -14.00 -3.62 -8.58
C LYS A 157 -14.64 -3.20 -7.25
N LYS A 158 -14.56 -4.05 -6.23
CA LYS A 158 -15.12 -3.76 -4.90
C LYS A 158 -14.41 -2.60 -4.18
N VAL A 159 -13.14 -2.37 -4.48
CA VAL A 159 -12.41 -1.19 -4.00
C VAL A 159 -12.92 0.06 -4.71
N GLN A 160 -13.17 0.01 -6.02
CA GLN A 160 -13.79 1.12 -6.76
C GLN A 160 -15.19 1.45 -6.23
N GLU A 161 -16.04 0.44 -6.03
CA GLU A 161 -17.38 0.60 -5.43
C GLU A 161 -17.27 1.27 -4.06
N ARG A 162 -16.30 0.84 -3.22
CA ARG A 162 -16.08 1.42 -1.91
C ARG A 162 -15.58 2.87 -1.98
N MET A 163 -14.72 3.20 -2.94
CA MET A 163 -14.27 4.58 -3.18
C MET A 163 -15.46 5.48 -3.52
N GLU A 164 -16.38 5.04 -4.38
CA GLU A 164 -17.58 5.80 -4.74
C GLU A 164 -18.52 6.03 -3.55
N GLU A 165 -18.71 5.03 -2.69
CA GLU A 165 -19.46 5.17 -1.45
C GLU A 165 -18.84 6.21 -0.52
N LEU A 166 -17.51 6.17 -0.33
CA LEU A 166 -16.81 7.11 0.53
C LEU A 166 -16.83 8.54 -0.03
N ARG A 167 -16.74 8.71 -1.36
CA ARG A 167 -16.88 10.02 -2.03
C ARG A 167 -18.24 10.66 -1.76
N LYS A 168 -19.32 9.88 -1.83
CA LYS A 168 -20.70 10.37 -1.58
C LYS A 168 -20.88 10.96 -0.19
N ILE A 169 -20.10 10.51 0.79
CA ILE A 169 -20.15 10.97 2.17
C ILE A 169 -18.96 11.86 2.57
N GLY A 170 -18.18 12.35 1.59
CA GLY A 170 -17.05 13.26 1.82
C GLY A 170 -15.86 12.65 2.55
N LYS A 171 -15.75 11.31 2.60
CA LYS A 171 -14.67 10.58 3.29
C LYS A 171 -13.55 10.10 2.35
N TYR A 172 -13.68 10.33 1.04
CA TYR A 172 -12.67 10.08 0.02
C TYR A 172 -12.69 11.24 -0.97
#